data_AF-A0A1E5JLX0-F1
#
_entry.id   AF-A0A1E5JLX0-F1
#
_cell.length_a   1.000
_cell.length_b   1.000
_cell.length_c   1.000
_cell.angle_alpha   90.00
_cell.angle_beta   90.00
_cell.angle_gamma   90.00
#
_symmetry.space_group_name_H-M   'P 1'
#
loop_
_entity.id
_entity.type
_entity.pdbx_description
1 polymer ?
#
loop_
_entity_poly.entity_id
_entity_poly.type
_entity_poly.pdbx_seq_one_letter_code
_entity_poly.pdbx_strand_id
1 'polypeptide(L)'
;MPRIMNGNAFVAIENHLNNLFDQVYKHDKHDRPEITLQVQAFLDDFSESLVNHCRQLFINVREEDVIYYKSKDKRKGAYSIDPLSNYSDTLALMTTLLVAEQEDPTKRVFYYELFIQLMNSCYRKGDLISATAIWTGLRNNNLEEYVDMHQISAKSRLLWRECDVELEKINNPKTSIIAHEELRGKLKGVLIPSLNPLIQIQANCKQVYDDRCAEAQEKLKEIEPKLREIDRKMHQFLNQLQHDNSIWSQEYYNYMSTIYIHQCQFEYLCLLREFDAHLGYPGVAKEFHKDQSAERLVNLLNRCFQENCRLKVSPPNEEVVALLAEVDEFNRIYPGDLTLDLYDLVRENCQEVKAKHMGRDTSKIMAGLKQPRGTPGVWYDSEQEPQDVEYIQPAYDGIKLMNELGYAIEAHQPKVTVVPVGRMPCGFFKGIPKGQVVEEEPMLELQDVQGIDL
;
A
#
# COMPACT_ATOMS: atom_id res chain seq x y z
N MET A 1 38.24 10.43 -22.67
CA MET A 1 37.43 9.54 -21.82
C MET A 1 36.86 8.42 -22.69
N PRO A 2 36.74 7.16 -22.22
CA PRO A 2 36.07 6.12 -23.00
C PRO A 2 34.58 6.48 -23.10
N ARG A 3 34.06 6.51 -24.32
CA ARG A 3 32.62 6.71 -24.56
C ARG A 3 31.87 5.49 -24.03
N ILE A 4 30.85 5.70 -23.19
CA ILE A 4 30.12 4.60 -22.56
C ILE A 4 29.08 4.05 -23.54
N MET A 5 28.31 4.93 -24.17
CA MET A 5 27.35 4.58 -25.21
C MET A 5 27.66 5.25 -26.55
N ASN A 6 27.57 4.46 -27.63
CA ASN A 6 27.77 4.93 -29.00
C ASN A 6 26.60 4.57 -29.94
N GLY A 7 25.43 4.24 -29.36
CA GLY A 7 24.20 3.98 -30.10
C GLY A 7 23.72 5.20 -30.89
N ASN A 8 22.99 4.98 -31.99
CA ASN A 8 22.61 6.05 -32.91
C ASN A 8 21.63 7.04 -32.26
N ALA A 9 20.64 6.54 -31.51
CA ALA A 9 19.68 7.38 -30.82
C ALA A 9 20.33 8.13 -29.66
N PHE A 10 21.24 7.49 -28.93
CA PHE A 10 22.06 8.13 -27.90
C PHE A 10 22.88 9.29 -28.47
N VAL A 11 23.63 9.07 -29.55
CA VAL A 11 24.43 10.10 -30.21
C VAL A 11 23.54 11.23 -30.76
N ALA A 12 22.35 10.92 -31.29
CA ALA A 12 21.43 11.93 -31.81
C ALA A 12 20.93 12.87 -30.70
N ILE A 13 20.48 12.33 -29.57
CA ILE A 13 20.03 13.13 -28.42
C ILE A 13 21.19 13.88 -27.79
N GLU A 14 22.37 13.26 -27.67
CA GLU A 14 23.58 13.94 -27.21
C GLU A 14 23.92 15.15 -28.09
N ASN A 15 23.85 15.01 -29.42
CA ASN A 15 24.08 16.11 -30.35
C ASN A 15 23.04 17.23 -30.21
N HIS A 16 21.76 16.88 -30.00
CA HIS A 16 20.71 17.87 -29.76
C HIS A 16 20.99 18.65 -28.46
N LEU A 17 21.31 17.97 -27.37
CA LEU A 17 21.66 18.60 -26.10
C LEU A 17 22.92 19.46 -26.21
N ASN A 18 23.93 19.02 -26.97
CA ASN A 18 25.13 19.81 -27.26
C ASN A 18 24.83 21.08 -28.07
N ASN A 19 23.91 21.00 -29.05
CA ASN A 19 23.47 22.17 -29.80
C ASN A 19 22.72 23.16 -28.89
N LEU A 20 21.83 22.68 -28.03
CA LEU A 20 21.14 23.53 -27.03
C LEU A 20 22.14 24.17 -26.06
N PHE A 21 23.15 23.42 -25.61
CA PHE A 21 24.23 23.96 -24.79
C PHE A 21 24.95 25.11 -25.51
N ASP A 22 25.36 24.90 -26.75
CA ASP A 22 26.08 25.91 -27.53
C ASP A 22 25.24 27.17 -27.73
N GLN A 23 23.95 27.02 -28.03
CA GLN A 23 23.01 28.14 -28.13
C GLN A 23 22.89 28.87 -26.80
N VAL A 24 22.63 28.17 -25.70
CA VAL A 24 22.47 28.77 -24.37
C VAL A 24 23.77 29.41 -23.87
N TYR A 25 24.93 28.86 -24.21
CA TYR A 25 26.22 29.36 -23.72
C TYR A 25 26.78 30.52 -24.57
N LYS A 26 26.52 30.54 -25.88
CA LYS A 26 27.11 31.51 -26.82
C LYS A 26 26.14 32.58 -27.32
N HIS A 27 24.95 32.69 -26.73
CA HIS A 27 23.92 33.61 -27.20
C HIS A 27 24.24 35.10 -27.02
N ASP A 28 23.74 35.92 -27.94
CA ASP A 28 23.59 37.34 -27.70
C ASP A 28 22.30 37.62 -26.91
N LYS A 29 22.28 38.71 -26.14
CA LYS A 29 21.14 39.05 -25.27
C LYS A 29 19.80 39.12 -26.02
N HIS A 30 19.83 39.45 -27.32
CA HIS A 30 18.67 39.58 -28.19
C HIS A 30 18.03 38.22 -28.55
N ASP A 31 18.82 37.15 -28.56
CA ASP A 31 18.37 35.80 -28.97
C ASP A 31 17.68 35.03 -27.84
N ARG A 32 17.75 35.57 -26.61
CA ARG A 32 17.24 34.91 -25.40
C ARG A 32 15.80 34.42 -25.50
N PRO A 33 14.83 35.19 -26.00
CA PRO A 33 13.45 34.72 -26.10
C PRO A 33 13.34 33.49 -27.00
N GLU A 34 14.05 33.49 -28.13
CA GLU A 34 14.05 32.39 -29.08
C GLU A 34 14.69 31.14 -28.49
N ILE A 35 15.86 31.28 -27.86
CA ILE A 35 16.55 30.15 -27.20
C ILE A 35 15.73 29.61 -26.04
N THR A 36 15.04 30.47 -25.29
CA THR A 36 14.11 30.03 -24.25
C THR A 36 12.97 29.20 -24.83
N LEU A 37 12.42 29.59 -25.99
CA LEU A 37 11.39 28.81 -26.68
C LEU A 37 11.93 27.47 -27.19
N GLN A 38 13.17 27.42 -27.68
CA GLN A 38 13.81 26.18 -28.13
C GLN A 38 14.03 25.21 -26.97
N VAL A 39 14.56 25.68 -25.84
CA VAL A 39 14.72 24.87 -24.62
C VAL A 39 13.36 24.42 -24.08
N GLN A 40 12.35 25.29 -24.10
CA GLN A 40 10.99 24.94 -23.69
C GLN A 40 10.39 23.86 -24.59
N ALA A 41 10.50 24.00 -25.92
CA ALA A 41 9.99 23.03 -26.88
C ALA A 41 10.65 21.66 -26.70
N PHE A 42 11.98 21.64 -26.52
CA PHE A 42 12.70 20.39 -26.21
C PHE A 42 12.15 19.73 -24.93
N LEU A 43 12.02 20.50 -23.84
CA LEU A 43 11.51 19.97 -22.56
C LEU A 43 10.05 19.49 -22.67
N ASP A 44 9.21 20.22 -23.39
CA ASP A 44 7.81 19.87 -23.61
C ASP A 44 7.71 18.57 -24.42
N ASP A 45 8.37 18.48 -25.57
CA ASP A 45 8.35 17.30 -26.44
C ASP A 45 8.92 16.06 -25.72
N PHE A 46 10.06 16.22 -25.03
CA PHE A 46 10.69 15.11 -24.31
C PHE A 46 9.82 14.64 -23.14
N SER A 47 9.31 15.55 -22.33
CA SER A 47 8.45 15.17 -21.19
C SER A 47 7.09 14.63 -21.63
N GLU A 48 6.48 15.13 -22.71
CA GLU A 48 5.26 14.52 -23.27
C GLU A 48 5.51 13.10 -23.77
N SER A 49 6.65 12.87 -24.42
CA SER A 49 7.05 11.53 -24.84
C SER A 49 7.20 10.57 -23.65
N LEU A 50 7.92 10.98 -22.60
CA LEU A 50 8.09 10.17 -21.39
C LEU A 50 6.75 9.88 -20.71
N VAL A 51 5.92 10.90 -20.51
CA VAL A 51 4.60 10.76 -19.87
C VAL A 51 3.69 9.82 -20.68
N ASN A 52 3.69 9.94 -22.00
CA ASN A 52 2.88 9.08 -22.86
C ASN A 52 3.38 7.64 -22.84
N HIS A 53 4.70 7.43 -22.94
CA HIS A 53 5.29 6.09 -22.89
C HIS A 53 5.06 5.43 -21.52
N CYS A 54 5.33 6.16 -20.43
CA CYS A 54 5.08 5.69 -19.07
C CYS A 54 3.60 5.34 -18.88
N ARG A 55 2.67 6.16 -19.37
CA ARG A 55 1.24 5.88 -19.33
C ARG A 55 0.86 4.63 -20.10
N GLN A 56 1.40 4.43 -21.31
CA GLN A 56 1.17 3.22 -22.10
C GLN A 56 1.63 1.95 -21.36
N LEU A 57 2.76 2.02 -20.65
CA LEU A 57 3.23 0.92 -19.83
C LEU A 57 2.32 0.73 -18.61
N PHE A 58 1.95 1.82 -17.93
CA PHE A 58 1.12 1.78 -16.73
C PHE A 58 -0.28 1.21 -16.96
N ILE A 59 -0.96 1.56 -18.06
CA ILE A 59 -2.31 1.01 -18.35
C ILE A 59 -2.30 -0.49 -18.65
N ASN A 60 -1.13 -1.08 -18.95
CA ASN A 60 -0.96 -2.51 -19.15
C ASN A 60 -0.62 -3.26 -17.86
N VAL A 61 -0.31 -2.55 -16.78
CA VAL A 61 -0.12 -3.16 -15.46
C VAL A 61 -1.46 -3.68 -14.96
N ARG A 62 -1.51 -4.96 -14.59
CA ARG A 62 -2.69 -5.54 -13.96
C ARG A 62 -2.74 -5.05 -12.53
N GLU A 63 -3.86 -4.48 -12.13
CA GLU A 63 -4.08 -4.00 -10.75
C GLU A 63 -3.77 -5.10 -9.71
N GLU A 64 -4.17 -6.33 -10.02
CA GLU A 64 -3.91 -7.52 -9.22
C GLU A 64 -2.42 -7.75 -8.95
N ASP A 65 -1.54 -7.42 -9.89
CA ASP A 65 -0.09 -7.65 -9.75
C ASP A 65 0.53 -6.66 -8.74
N VAL A 66 -0.09 -5.49 -8.57
CA VAL A 66 0.33 -4.47 -7.59
C VAL A 66 -0.31 -4.76 -6.23
N ILE A 67 -1.61 -5.08 -6.18
CA ILE A 67 -2.37 -5.34 -4.94
C ILE A 67 -1.99 -6.69 -4.30
N TYR A 68 -1.70 -7.70 -5.11
CA TYR A 68 -1.39 -9.07 -4.66
C TYR A 68 0.07 -9.46 -4.86
N TYR A 69 0.97 -8.47 -4.95
CA TYR A 69 2.39 -8.68 -5.28
C TYR A 69 3.04 -9.78 -4.44
N LYS A 70 2.88 -9.75 -3.11
CA LYS A 70 3.46 -10.77 -2.22
C LYS A 70 2.67 -12.08 -2.10
N SER A 71 1.36 -12.08 -2.35
CA SER A 71 0.52 -13.28 -2.25
C SER A 71 0.70 -14.24 -3.43
N LYS A 72 1.29 -13.78 -4.53
CA LYS A 72 1.80 -14.64 -5.60
C LYS A 72 3.18 -15.15 -5.19
N ASP A 73 3.25 -16.41 -4.79
CA ASP A 73 4.46 -17.12 -4.37
C ASP A 73 5.68 -16.74 -5.26
N LYS A 74 6.63 -15.97 -4.71
CA LYS A 74 7.88 -15.52 -5.34
C LYS A 74 7.76 -15.05 -6.81
N ARG A 75 7.37 -13.80 -7.09
CA ARG A 75 7.37 -13.16 -8.45
C ARG A 75 6.63 -13.92 -9.56
N LYS A 76 6.16 -15.16 -9.36
CA LYS A 76 5.49 -15.98 -10.36
C LYS A 76 4.09 -15.40 -10.58
N GLY A 77 4.00 -14.47 -11.52
CA GLY A 77 2.74 -13.91 -11.96
C GLY A 77 2.54 -12.41 -11.75
N ALA A 78 3.59 -11.64 -11.40
CA ALA A 78 3.56 -10.17 -11.41
C ALA A 78 4.26 -9.55 -12.64
N TYR A 79 4.31 -10.31 -13.76
CA TYR A 79 5.03 -9.94 -14.99
C TYR A 79 4.54 -8.65 -15.64
N SER A 80 3.34 -8.17 -15.31
CA SER A 80 2.83 -6.92 -15.89
C SER A 80 3.53 -5.67 -15.35
N ILE A 81 4.21 -5.77 -14.21
CA ILE A 81 4.98 -4.65 -13.62
C ILE A 81 6.37 -4.54 -14.25
N ASP A 82 6.95 -5.65 -14.71
CA ASP A 82 8.33 -5.72 -15.21
C ASP A 82 8.62 -4.66 -16.31
N PRO A 83 7.76 -4.45 -17.33
CA PRO A 83 8.01 -3.42 -18.34
C PRO A 83 8.13 -2.01 -17.77
N LEU A 84 7.32 -1.69 -16.76
CA LEU A 84 7.30 -0.37 -16.12
C LEU A 84 8.49 -0.19 -15.16
N SER A 85 8.91 -1.27 -14.48
CA SER A 85 10.13 -1.29 -13.67
C SER A 85 11.37 -1.11 -14.56
N ASN A 86 11.47 -1.89 -15.64
CA ASN A 86 12.57 -1.80 -16.60
C ASN A 86 12.66 -0.40 -17.22
N TYR A 87 11.52 0.20 -17.55
CA TYR A 87 11.46 1.59 -18.00
C TYR A 87 12.03 2.58 -16.97
N SER A 88 11.62 2.46 -15.70
CA SER A 88 12.12 3.32 -14.63
C SER A 88 13.63 3.20 -14.47
N ASP A 89 14.14 1.96 -14.42
CA ASP A 89 15.58 1.69 -14.26
C ASP A 89 16.38 2.18 -15.47
N THR A 90 15.86 1.95 -16.68
CA THR A 90 16.44 2.43 -17.94
C THR A 90 16.50 3.95 -18.00
N LEU A 91 15.43 4.64 -17.59
CA LEU A 91 15.38 6.10 -17.58
C LEU A 91 16.34 6.69 -16.53
N ALA A 92 16.46 6.05 -15.36
CA ALA A 92 17.44 6.44 -14.35
C ALA A 92 18.88 6.27 -14.89
N LEU A 93 19.18 5.12 -15.50
CA LEU A 93 20.47 4.84 -16.13
C LEU A 93 20.78 5.84 -17.25
N MET A 94 19.84 6.07 -18.16
CA MET A 94 19.96 7.05 -19.26
C MET A 94 20.32 8.44 -18.73
N THR A 95 19.62 8.88 -17.67
CA THR A 95 19.87 10.18 -17.02
C THR A 95 21.29 10.23 -16.46
N THR A 96 21.72 9.21 -15.73
CA THR A 96 23.07 9.13 -15.17
C THR A 96 24.14 9.15 -16.27
N LEU A 97 23.98 8.32 -17.31
CA LEU A 97 24.95 8.20 -18.41
C LEU A 97 25.09 9.50 -19.19
N LEU A 98 23.98 10.13 -19.60
CA LEU A 98 24.04 11.38 -20.39
C LEU A 98 24.75 12.51 -19.65
N VAL A 99 24.63 12.57 -18.33
CA VAL A 99 25.34 13.58 -17.51
C VAL A 99 26.79 13.16 -17.27
N ALA A 100 27.02 11.91 -16.86
CA ALA A 100 28.36 11.42 -16.51
C ALA A 100 29.31 11.34 -17.72
N GLU A 101 28.78 11.16 -18.94
CA GLU A 101 29.56 11.17 -20.18
C GLU A 101 30.13 12.56 -20.55
N GLN A 102 29.70 13.63 -19.86
CA GLN A 102 30.16 14.98 -20.18
C GLN A 102 31.55 15.25 -19.57
N GLU A 103 32.59 15.24 -20.42
CA GLU A 103 33.97 15.60 -20.04
C GLU A 103 34.07 17.07 -19.59
N ASP A 104 33.36 18.00 -20.24
CA ASP A 104 33.36 19.42 -19.87
C ASP A 104 32.48 19.64 -18.62
N PRO A 105 33.03 20.08 -17.47
CA PRO A 105 32.25 20.33 -16.26
C PRO A 105 31.13 21.36 -16.49
N THR A 106 31.33 22.28 -17.43
CA THR A 106 30.35 23.31 -17.82
C THR A 106 29.15 22.68 -18.52
N LYS A 107 29.38 21.75 -19.45
CA LYS A 107 28.32 20.96 -20.10
C LYS A 107 27.63 20.04 -19.11
N ARG A 108 28.38 19.41 -18.21
CA ARG A 108 27.82 18.56 -17.15
C ARG A 108 26.81 19.30 -16.29
N VAL A 109 27.13 20.52 -15.84
CA VAL A 109 26.19 21.40 -15.13
C VAL A 109 24.95 21.69 -15.96
N PHE A 110 25.10 21.97 -17.26
CA PHE A 110 23.97 22.25 -18.14
C PHE A 110 23.04 21.04 -18.30
N TYR A 111 23.60 19.85 -18.52
CA TYR A 111 22.83 18.61 -18.65
C TYR A 111 22.10 18.30 -17.35
N TYR A 112 22.79 18.37 -16.21
CA TYR A 112 22.19 18.18 -14.89
C TYR A 112 21.02 19.15 -14.66
N GLU A 113 21.19 20.43 -15.02
CA GLU A 113 20.14 21.44 -14.92
C GLU A 113 18.94 21.17 -15.84
N LEU A 114 19.18 20.70 -17.08
CA LEU A 114 18.10 20.29 -17.99
C LEU A 114 17.31 19.11 -17.43
N PHE A 115 17.97 18.11 -16.84
CA PHE A 115 17.29 16.97 -16.24
C PHE A 115 16.50 17.35 -14.97
N ILE A 116 16.93 18.36 -14.20
CA ILE A 116 16.09 18.95 -13.13
C ILE A 116 14.79 19.51 -13.72
N GLN A 117 14.86 20.25 -14.83
CA GLN A 117 13.68 20.81 -15.49
C GLN A 117 12.78 19.73 -16.10
N LEU A 118 13.37 18.68 -16.66
CA LEU A 118 12.66 17.53 -17.21
C LEU A 118 11.93 16.74 -16.12
N MET A 119 12.61 16.45 -15.00
CA MET A 119 12.02 15.84 -13.80
C MET A 119 10.82 16.64 -13.31
N ASN A 120 10.97 17.97 -13.14
CA ASN A 120 9.87 18.84 -12.73
C ASN A 120 8.72 18.83 -13.77
N SER A 121 9.03 18.69 -15.05
CA SER A 121 8.01 18.59 -16.11
C SER A 121 7.20 17.31 -16.01
N CYS A 122 7.84 16.15 -15.81
CA CYS A 122 7.15 14.89 -15.56
C CYS A 122 6.31 14.96 -14.28
N TYR A 123 6.89 15.47 -13.18
CA TYR A 123 6.21 15.63 -11.89
C TYR A 123 4.94 16.50 -12.00
N ARG A 124 5.04 17.67 -12.64
CA ARG A 124 3.90 18.58 -12.81
C ARG A 124 2.83 18.02 -13.76
N LYS A 125 3.22 17.17 -14.72
CA LYS A 125 2.31 16.44 -15.61
C LYS A 125 1.60 15.26 -14.93
N GLY A 126 1.99 14.93 -13.69
CA GLY A 126 1.42 13.86 -12.89
C GLY A 126 2.13 12.51 -13.06
N ASP A 127 3.26 12.46 -13.76
CA ASP A 127 4.03 11.24 -13.95
C ASP A 127 5.13 11.12 -12.90
N LEU A 128 4.81 10.43 -11.80
CA LEU A 128 5.70 10.26 -10.67
C LEU A 128 6.75 9.18 -10.90
N ILE A 129 6.51 8.25 -11.82
CA ILE A 129 7.47 7.19 -12.16
C ILE A 129 8.64 7.82 -12.90
N SER A 130 8.37 8.57 -13.97
CA SER A 130 9.44 9.23 -14.74
C SER A 130 10.16 10.29 -13.91
N ALA A 131 9.42 11.05 -13.09
CA ALA A 131 10.04 12.02 -12.18
C ALA A 131 10.96 11.33 -11.16
N THR A 132 10.53 10.22 -10.56
CA THR A 132 11.34 9.45 -9.60
C THR A 132 12.55 8.81 -10.26
N ALA A 133 12.42 8.31 -11.50
CA ALA A 133 13.52 7.72 -12.25
C ALA A 133 14.62 8.75 -12.56
N ILE A 134 14.25 9.94 -13.05
CA ILE A 134 15.21 11.02 -13.31
C ILE A 134 15.85 11.51 -12.00
N TRP A 135 15.05 11.68 -10.95
CA TRP A 135 15.55 12.05 -9.62
C TRP A 135 16.57 11.04 -9.07
N THR A 136 16.26 9.75 -9.17
CA THR A 136 17.18 8.66 -8.81
C THR A 136 18.45 8.73 -9.66
N GLY A 137 18.31 8.88 -10.98
CA GLY A 137 19.45 8.99 -11.91
C GLY A 137 20.40 10.17 -11.62
N LEU A 138 19.87 11.30 -11.14
CA LEU A 138 20.66 12.48 -10.74
C LEU A 138 21.34 12.32 -9.38
N ARG A 139 20.82 11.45 -8.50
CA ARG A 139 21.38 11.13 -7.17
C ARG A 139 22.31 9.92 -7.19
N ASN A 140 22.20 9.07 -8.21
CA ASN A 140 22.98 7.85 -8.33
C ASN A 140 24.48 8.14 -8.32
N ASN A 141 25.23 7.25 -7.66
CA ASN A 141 26.69 7.21 -7.72
C ASN A 141 27.38 8.53 -7.36
N ASN A 142 26.76 9.31 -6.46
CA ASN A 142 27.25 10.62 -6.03
C ASN A 142 27.45 11.62 -7.18
N LEU A 143 26.69 11.50 -8.27
CA LEU A 143 26.84 12.37 -9.44
C LEU A 143 26.75 13.87 -9.09
N GLU A 144 25.95 14.23 -8.09
CA GLU A 144 25.83 15.59 -7.57
C GLU A 144 27.17 16.15 -7.04
N GLU A 145 28.05 15.32 -6.47
CA GLU A 145 29.37 15.74 -5.97
C GLU A 145 30.30 16.22 -7.10
N TYR A 146 30.08 15.73 -8.32
CA TYR A 146 30.86 16.07 -9.50
C TYR A 146 30.26 17.19 -10.35
N VAL A 147 29.21 17.85 -9.85
CA VAL A 147 28.52 18.95 -10.52
C VAL A 147 28.68 20.22 -9.68
N ASP A 148 29.16 21.30 -10.29
CA ASP A 148 29.22 22.59 -9.62
C ASP A 148 27.82 23.20 -9.48
N MET A 149 27.13 22.81 -8.40
CA MET A 149 25.78 23.28 -8.05
C MET A 149 25.71 24.81 -7.92
N HIS A 150 26.84 25.51 -7.72
CA HIS A 150 26.83 26.97 -7.70
C HIS A 150 26.55 27.59 -9.08
N GLN A 151 26.85 26.88 -10.17
CA GLN A 151 26.62 27.32 -11.55
C GLN A 151 25.22 26.99 -12.09
N ILE A 152 24.47 26.11 -11.43
CA ILE A 152 23.06 25.87 -11.74
C ILE A 152 22.23 27.12 -11.42
N SER A 153 21.23 27.42 -12.26
CA SER A 153 20.37 28.57 -12.01
C SER A 153 19.66 28.51 -10.66
N ALA A 154 19.38 29.69 -10.08
CA ALA A 154 18.66 29.77 -8.82
C ALA A 154 17.28 29.10 -8.87
N LYS A 155 16.58 29.20 -10.02
CA LYS A 155 15.26 28.61 -10.23
C LYS A 155 15.34 27.08 -10.26
N SER A 156 16.29 26.51 -10.99
CA SER A 156 16.49 25.05 -11.05
C SER A 156 16.95 24.49 -9.71
N ARG A 157 17.82 25.18 -8.96
CA ARG A 157 18.17 24.76 -7.59
C ARG A 157 16.99 24.76 -6.63
N LEU A 158 16.09 25.73 -6.75
CA LEU A 158 14.87 25.75 -5.94
C LEU A 158 13.98 24.56 -6.29
N LEU A 159 13.77 24.31 -7.59
CA LEU A 159 13.02 23.15 -8.07
C LEU A 159 13.64 21.84 -7.61
N TRP A 160 14.97 21.70 -7.67
CA TRP A 160 15.68 20.52 -7.16
C TRP A 160 15.34 20.27 -5.69
N ARG A 161 15.48 21.28 -4.83
CA ARG A 161 15.19 21.15 -3.39
C ARG A 161 13.72 20.84 -3.10
N GLU A 162 12.80 21.51 -3.82
CA GLU A 162 11.37 21.27 -3.67
C GLU A 162 10.99 19.84 -4.10
N CYS A 163 11.46 19.41 -5.27
CA CYS A 163 11.20 18.07 -5.79
C CYS A 163 11.89 16.99 -4.95
N ASP A 164 13.11 17.22 -4.44
CA ASP A 164 13.83 16.24 -3.62
C ASP A 164 13.05 15.90 -2.35
N VAL A 165 12.55 16.91 -1.64
CA VAL A 165 11.71 16.73 -0.44
C VAL A 165 10.38 16.04 -0.76
N GLU A 166 9.70 16.45 -1.83
CA GLU A 166 8.39 15.86 -2.16
C GLU A 166 8.53 14.43 -2.71
N LEU A 167 9.51 14.15 -3.57
CA LEU A 167 9.77 12.82 -4.10
C LEU A 167 10.30 11.87 -3.03
N GLU A 168 11.07 12.34 -2.04
CA GLU A 168 11.47 11.54 -0.88
C GLU A 168 10.24 11.10 -0.06
N LYS A 169 9.28 12.00 0.19
CA LYS A 169 8.01 11.65 0.87
C LYS A 169 7.16 10.67 0.06
N ILE A 170 7.07 10.87 -1.25
CA ILE A 170 6.31 10.01 -2.17
C ILE A 170 6.91 8.60 -2.20
N ASN A 171 8.24 8.49 -2.19
CA ASN A 171 8.97 7.23 -2.26
C ASN A 171 9.26 6.59 -0.89
N ASN A 172 8.82 7.18 0.21
CA ASN A 172 8.93 6.59 1.54
C ASN A 172 7.65 5.81 1.90
N PRO A 173 7.72 4.50 2.18
CA PRO A 173 6.55 3.67 2.51
C PRO A 173 5.69 4.20 3.66
N LYS A 174 6.26 4.97 4.60
CA LYS A 174 5.52 5.52 5.75
C LYS A 174 4.63 6.71 5.38
N THR A 175 5.01 7.47 4.36
CA THR A 175 4.32 8.71 3.97
C THR A 175 3.67 8.63 2.60
N SER A 176 4.01 7.61 1.80
CA SER A 176 3.66 7.52 0.39
C SER A 176 2.18 7.70 0.11
N ILE A 177 1.28 6.99 0.81
CA ILE A 177 -0.17 7.09 0.56
C ILE A 177 -0.68 8.52 0.79
N ILE A 178 -0.28 9.14 1.91
CA ILE A 178 -0.69 10.51 2.26
C ILE A 178 -0.12 11.50 1.25
N ALA A 179 1.15 11.35 0.89
CA ALA A 179 1.83 12.22 -0.07
C ALA A 179 1.19 12.15 -1.47
N HIS A 180 0.79 10.96 -1.93
CA HIS A 180 0.07 10.79 -3.19
C HIS A 180 -1.30 11.48 -3.17
N GLU A 181 -2.09 11.31 -2.10
CA GLU A 181 -3.41 11.95 -1.96
C GLU A 181 -3.31 13.48 -1.88
N GLU A 182 -2.37 14.00 -1.09
CA GLU A 182 -2.11 15.45 -1.01
C GLU A 182 -1.70 16.02 -2.37
N LEU A 183 -0.81 15.32 -3.08
CA LEU A 183 -0.34 15.74 -4.39
C LEU A 183 -1.48 15.78 -5.41
N ARG A 184 -2.38 14.81 -5.33
CA ARG A 184 -3.59 14.74 -6.15
C ARG A 184 -4.46 15.98 -5.98
N GLY A 185 -4.69 16.39 -4.72
CA GLY A 185 -5.39 17.64 -4.41
C GLY A 185 -4.69 18.88 -4.96
N LYS A 186 -3.35 18.90 -4.98
CA LYS A 186 -2.54 20.01 -5.49
C LYS A 186 -2.54 20.11 -7.02
N LEU A 187 -2.30 19.01 -7.73
CA LEU A 187 -2.10 19.01 -9.18
C LEU A 187 -3.42 19.04 -9.97
N LYS A 188 -4.54 18.59 -9.37
CA LYS A 188 -5.87 18.49 -10.01
C LYS A 188 -5.87 17.74 -11.35
N GLY A 189 -4.84 16.94 -11.59
CA GLY A 189 -4.60 16.21 -12.83
C GLY A 189 -4.45 14.71 -12.58
N VAL A 190 -4.44 13.94 -13.67
CA VAL A 190 -4.28 12.48 -13.60
C VAL A 190 -2.87 12.13 -13.15
N LEU A 191 -2.76 11.22 -12.17
CA LEU A 191 -1.48 10.74 -11.65
C LEU A 191 -1.12 9.35 -12.20
N ILE A 192 0.15 9.17 -12.57
CA ILE A 192 0.81 7.87 -12.64
C ILE A 192 1.59 7.74 -11.33
N PRO A 193 1.14 6.89 -10.38
CA PRO A 193 1.70 6.83 -9.04
C PRO A 193 3.08 6.17 -9.02
N SER A 194 3.91 6.49 -8.01
CA SER A 194 5.14 5.74 -7.77
C SER A 194 4.78 4.38 -7.16
N LEU A 195 5.03 3.29 -7.89
CA LEU A 195 4.59 1.95 -7.49
C LEU A 195 5.49 1.28 -6.45
N ASN A 196 6.80 1.50 -6.50
CA ASN A 196 7.76 0.87 -5.58
C ASN A 196 7.41 1.01 -4.08
N PRO A 197 7.17 2.22 -3.55
CA PRO A 197 6.78 2.38 -2.14
C PRO A 197 5.43 1.71 -1.83
N LEU A 198 4.48 1.73 -2.77
CA LEU A 198 3.16 1.13 -2.62
C LEU A 198 3.24 -0.41 -2.56
N ILE A 199 4.09 -1.01 -3.40
CA ILE A 199 4.41 -2.45 -3.39
C ILE A 199 5.08 -2.83 -2.06
N GLN A 200 5.98 -2.00 -1.52
CA GLN A 200 6.61 -2.25 -0.22
C GLN A 200 5.59 -2.20 0.93
N ILE A 201 4.65 -1.24 0.92
CA ILE A 201 3.56 -1.18 1.90
C ILE A 201 2.74 -2.46 1.87
N GLN A 202 2.35 -2.91 0.68
CA GLN A 202 1.62 -4.17 0.48
C GLN A 202 2.40 -5.36 1.06
N ALA A 203 3.69 -5.47 0.73
CA ALA A 203 4.54 -6.57 1.18
C ALA A 203 4.70 -6.60 2.71
N ASN A 204 4.78 -5.43 3.34
CA ASN A 204 4.90 -5.29 4.80
C ASN A 204 3.59 -5.64 5.50
N CYS A 205 2.45 -5.13 5.03
CA CYS A 205 1.14 -5.44 5.62
C CYS A 205 0.85 -6.95 5.56
N LYS A 206 1.18 -7.59 4.44
CA LYS A 206 1.05 -9.04 4.31
C LYS A 206 1.99 -9.81 5.25
N GLN A 207 3.21 -9.34 5.49
CA GLN A 207 4.10 -9.95 6.51
C GLN A 207 3.46 -9.93 7.89
N VAL A 208 2.92 -8.77 8.30
CA VAL A 208 2.27 -8.62 9.61
C VAL A 208 1.06 -9.57 9.74
N TYR A 209 0.28 -9.75 8.68
CA TYR A 209 -0.80 -10.73 8.67
C TYR A 209 -0.29 -12.17 8.79
N ASP A 210 0.75 -12.54 8.03
CA ASP A 210 1.30 -13.90 8.06
C ASP A 210 1.88 -14.23 9.43
N ASP A 211 2.58 -13.28 10.07
CA ASP A 211 3.12 -13.41 11.43
C ASP A 211 1.99 -13.59 12.46
N ARG A 212 0.91 -12.79 12.37
CA ARG A 212 -0.27 -12.95 13.24
C ARG A 212 -1.00 -14.26 13.05
N CYS A 213 -1.14 -14.73 11.81
CA CYS A 213 -1.73 -16.03 11.53
C CYS A 213 -0.91 -17.16 12.14
N ALA A 214 0.42 -17.07 12.07
CA ALA A 214 1.31 -18.03 12.71
C ALA A 214 1.14 -18.01 14.24
N GLU A 215 1.11 -16.83 14.87
CA GLU A 215 0.85 -16.67 16.31
C GLU A 215 -0.51 -17.26 16.72
N ALA A 216 -1.57 -16.96 15.97
CA ALA A 216 -2.91 -17.50 16.20
C ALA A 216 -2.95 -19.02 16.04
N GLN A 217 -2.26 -19.58 15.05
CA GLN A 217 -2.17 -21.04 14.86
C GLN A 217 -1.43 -21.72 16.00
N GLU A 218 -0.34 -21.15 16.50
CA GLU A 218 0.36 -21.69 17.67
C GLU A 218 -0.53 -21.60 18.91
N LYS A 219 -1.28 -20.51 19.08
CA LYS A 219 -2.24 -20.40 20.18
C LYS A 219 -3.37 -21.42 20.06
N LEU A 220 -3.87 -21.65 18.86
CA LEU A 220 -4.90 -22.66 18.62
C LEU A 220 -4.42 -24.05 19.04
N LYS A 221 -3.16 -24.41 18.75
CA LYS A 221 -2.56 -25.68 19.22
C LYS A 221 -2.50 -25.77 20.74
N GLU A 222 -2.36 -24.65 21.45
CA GLU A 222 -2.38 -24.60 22.91
C GLU A 222 -3.80 -24.75 23.49
N ILE A 223 -4.79 -24.13 22.84
CA ILE A 223 -6.18 -24.06 23.31
C ILE A 223 -6.99 -25.30 22.92
N GLU A 224 -6.75 -25.86 21.74
CA GLU A 224 -7.50 -26.99 21.19
C GLU A 224 -7.54 -28.21 22.13
N PRO A 225 -6.45 -28.63 22.80
CA PRO A 225 -6.51 -29.70 23.79
C PRO A 225 -7.42 -29.37 24.98
N LYS A 226 -7.47 -28.10 25.42
CA LYS A 226 -8.31 -27.64 26.53
C LYS A 226 -9.78 -27.66 26.13
N LEU A 227 -10.11 -27.17 24.92
CA LEU A 227 -11.47 -27.25 24.35
C LEU A 227 -11.94 -28.70 24.24
N ARG A 228 -11.09 -29.59 23.71
CA ARG A 228 -11.39 -31.03 23.61
C ARG A 228 -11.62 -31.69 24.97
N GLU A 229 -10.95 -31.22 26.03
CA GLU A 229 -11.20 -31.73 27.39
C GLU A 229 -12.59 -31.34 27.89
N ILE A 230 -13.02 -30.10 27.65
CA ILE A 230 -14.37 -29.63 27.97
C ILE A 230 -15.40 -30.44 27.16
N ASP A 231 -15.19 -30.60 25.85
CA ASP A 231 -16.07 -31.39 24.98
C ASP A 231 -16.19 -32.84 25.46
N ARG A 232 -15.08 -33.45 25.88
CA ARG A 232 -15.09 -34.82 26.41
C ARG A 232 -15.88 -34.92 27.72
N LYS A 233 -15.75 -33.95 28.62
CA LYS A 233 -16.53 -33.88 29.87
C LYS A 233 -18.02 -33.73 29.57
N MET A 234 -18.38 -32.84 28.65
CA MET A 234 -19.77 -32.62 28.22
C MET A 234 -20.36 -33.88 27.58
N HIS A 235 -19.64 -34.55 26.69
CA HIS A 235 -20.08 -35.82 26.09
C HIS A 235 -20.26 -36.95 27.11
N GLN A 236 -19.31 -37.10 28.04
CA GLN A 236 -19.42 -38.12 29.08
C GLN A 236 -20.67 -37.90 29.93
N PHE A 237 -20.96 -36.64 30.24
CA PHE A 237 -22.14 -36.29 31.01
C PHE A 237 -23.44 -36.44 30.21
N LEU A 238 -23.48 -35.99 28.96
CA LEU A 238 -24.61 -36.22 28.04
C LEU A 238 -24.95 -37.71 27.87
N ASN A 239 -23.94 -38.57 27.72
CA ASN A 239 -24.14 -40.02 27.64
C ASN A 239 -24.69 -40.60 28.95
N GLN A 240 -24.29 -40.06 30.10
CA GLN A 240 -24.88 -40.45 31.39
C GLN A 240 -26.35 -40.03 31.47
N LEU A 241 -26.68 -38.81 31.04
CA LEU A 241 -28.05 -38.29 30.98
C LEU A 241 -28.96 -39.10 30.07
N GLN A 242 -28.46 -39.54 28.91
CA GLN A 242 -29.25 -40.36 27.98
C GLN A 242 -29.67 -41.72 28.56
N HIS A 243 -28.98 -42.19 29.60
CA HIS A 243 -29.27 -43.44 30.30
C HIS A 243 -29.89 -43.20 31.68
N ASP A 244 -30.03 -41.94 32.10
CA ASP A 244 -30.68 -41.55 33.34
C ASP A 244 -32.16 -41.28 33.07
N ASN A 245 -33.03 -42.11 33.67
CA ASN A 245 -34.49 -41.90 33.63
C ASN A 245 -35.02 -41.34 34.96
N SER A 246 -34.13 -40.88 35.85
CA SER A 246 -34.48 -40.42 37.18
C SER A 246 -34.91 -38.95 37.17
N ILE A 247 -35.84 -38.61 38.08
CA ILE A 247 -36.22 -37.22 38.33
C ILE A 247 -35.21 -36.63 39.30
N TRP A 248 -34.64 -35.48 38.95
CA TRP A 248 -33.66 -34.80 39.78
C TRP A 248 -34.29 -34.10 40.99
N SER A 249 -33.51 -33.96 42.07
CA SER A 249 -33.91 -33.06 43.16
C SER A 249 -33.87 -31.62 42.69
N GLN A 250 -34.70 -30.75 43.29
CA GLN A 250 -34.71 -29.32 42.94
C GLN A 250 -33.34 -28.66 43.14
N GLU A 251 -32.62 -29.03 44.21
CA GLU A 251 -31.28 -28.53 44.49
C GLU A 251 -30.27 -28.95 43.41
N TYR A 252 -30.32 -30.21 42.96
CA TYR A 252 -29.43 -30.71 41.93
C TYR A 252 -29.75 -30.10 40.56
N TYR A 253 -31.03 -30.01 40.19
CA TYR A 253 -31.45 -29.33 38.96
C TYR A 253 -31.04 -27.86 38.95
N ASN A 254 -31.23 -27.12 40.05
CA ASN A 254 -30.81 -25.73 40.15
C ASN A 254 -29.29 -25.60 39.98
N TYR A 255 -28.50 -26.47 40.59
CA TYR A 255 -27.04 -26.49 40.40
C TYR A 255 -26.65 -26.75 38.94
N MET A 256 -27.27 -27.74 38.29
CA MET A 256 -26.91 -28.09 36.90
C MET A 256 -27.31 -27.01 35.89
N SER A 257 -28.50 -26.42 36.06
CA SER A 257 -29.03 -25.39 35.17
C SER A 257 -28.39 -24.01 35.37
N THR A 258 -28.07 -23.63 36.61
CA THR A 258 -27.61 -22.26 36.92
C THR A 258 -26.12 -22.13 37.26
N ILE A 259 -25.42 -23.25 37.50
CA ILE A 259 -23.99 -23.22 37.84
C ILE A 259 -23.19 -24.01 36.80
N TYR A 260 -23.49 -25.29 36.61
CA TYR A 260 -22.67 -26.17 35.76
C TYR A 260 -22.66 -25.74 34.28
N ILE A 261 -23.83 -25.53 33.65
CA ILE A 261 -23.92 -25.04 32.26
C ILE A 261 -23.18 -23.71 32.09
N HIS A 262 -23.40 -22.76 33.00
CA HIS A 262 -22.77 -21.45 32.90
C HIS A 262 -21.27 -21.50 33.13
N GLN A 263 -20.77 -22.40 33.96
CA GLN A 263 -19.34 -22.63 34.14
C GLN A 263 -18.71 -23.20 32.86
N CYS A 264 -19.34 -24.19 32.23
CA CYS A 264 -18.88 -24.74 30.94
C CYS A 264 -18.87 -23.65 29.86
N GLN A 265 -19.94 -22.86 29.75
CA GLN A 265 -20.02 -21.72 28.82
C GLN A 265 -18.92 -20.69 29.08
N PHE A 266 -18.68 -20.34 30.34
CA PHE A 266 -17.66 -19.37 30.71
C PHE A 266 -16.25 -19.85 30.35
N GLU A 267 -15.90 -21.10 30.68
CA GLU A 267 -14.59 -21.68 30.36
C GLU A 267 -14.39 -21.76 28.83
N TYR A 268 -15.42 -22.14 28.08
CA TYR A 268 -15.39 -22.19 26.62
C TYR A 268 -15.18 -20.81 26.01
N LEU A 269 -15.97 -19.81 26.45
CA LEU A 269 -15.87 -18.44 25.97
C LEU A 269 -14.54 -17.78 26.34
N CYS A 270 -13.97 -18.08 27.50
CA CYS A 270 -12.65 -17.56 27.89
C CYS A 270 -11.56 -18.08 26.95
N LEU A 271 -11.57 -19.38 26.65
CA LEU A 271 -10.60 -19.98 25.73
C LEU A 271 -10.76 -19.44 24.30
N LEU A 272 -11.98 -19.26 23.81
CA LEU A 272 -12.21 -18.62 22.52
C LEU A 272 -11.77 -17.15 22.51
N ARG A 273 -12.01 -16.40 23.59
CA ARG A 273 -11.51 -15.03 23.73
C ARG A 273 -9.99 -14.94 23.74
N GLU A 274 -9.31 -15.91 24.36
CA GLU A 274 -7.84 -15.97 24.32
C GLU A 274 -7.36 -16.18 22.88
N PHE A 275 -8.01 -17.06 22.12
CA PHE A 275 -7.71 -17.25 20.70
C PHE A 275 -7.98 -15.99 19.88
N ASP A 276 -9.13 -15.35 20.07
CA ASP A 276 -9.52 -14.11 19.36
C ASP A 276 -8.57 -12.94 19.67
N ALA A 277 -8.08 -12.84 20.91
CA ALA A 277 -7.09 -11.82 21.28
C ALA A 277 -5.78 -11.96 20.48
N HIS A 278 -5.43 -13.18 20.07
CA HIS A 278 -4.24 -13.47 19.26
C HIS A 278 -4.48 -13.34 17.75
N LEU A 279 -5.73 -13.30 17.27
CA LEU A 279 -6.04 -12.84 15.91
C LEU A 279 -5.81 -11.32 15.76
N GLY A 280 -5.81 -10.59 16.87
CA GLY A 280 -5.56 -9.15 16.94
C GLY A 280 -6.78 -8.31 16.51
N TYR A 281 -6.57 -7.00 16.39
CA TYR A 281 -7.60 -5.99 16.04
C TYR A 281 -8.59 -6.48 14.96
N PRO A 282 -9.90 -6.18 15.08
CA PRO A 282 -10.86 -6.45 14.01
C PRO A 282 -10.38 -5.70 12.75
N GLY A 283 -10.10 -6.42 11.66
CA GLY A 283 -9.70 -5.79 10.40
C GLY A 283 -8.62 -6.50 9.58
N VAL A 284 -8.02 -7.59 10.07
CA VAL A 284 -7.04 -8.35 9.26
C VAL A 284 -7.74 -9.48 8.51
N ALA A 285 -8.17 -9.19 7.28
CA ALA A 285 -8.86 -10.16 6.44
C ALA A 285 -7.88 -11.12 5.74
N LYS A 286 -8.38 -12.30 5.38
CA LYS A 286 -7.62 -13.35 4.65
C LYS A 286 -7.03 -12.88 3.33
N GLU A 287 -7.65 -11.87 2.72
CA GLU A 287 -7.23 -11.27 1.46
C GLU A 287 -6.91 -9.79 1.68
N PHE A 288 -5.75 -9.33 1.20
CA PHE A 288 -5.22 -7.98 1.47
C PHE A 288 -6.20 -6.85 1.12
N HIS A 289 -6.98 -6.98 0.05
CA HIS A 289 -7.97 -5.97 -0.37
C HIS A 289 -9.19 -5.83 0.55
N LYS A 290 -9.36 -6.74 1.53
CA LYS A 290 -10.41 -6.68 2.56
C LYS A 290 -9.87 -6.15 3.90
N ASP A 291 -8.57 -5.83 3.97
CA ASP A 291 -7.97 -5.20 5.13
C ASP A 291 -8.28 -3.70 5.12
N GLN A 292 -8.80 -3.19 6.23
CA GLN A 292 -9.11 -1.76 6.39
C GLN A 292 -7.86 -0.87 6.23
N SER A 293 -6.67 -1.42 6.51
CA SER A 293 -5.40 -0.74 6.29
C SER A 293 -4.96 -0.71 4.81
N ALA A 294 -5.46 -1.63 3.98
CA ALA A 294 -5.19 -1.71 2.56
C ALA A 294 -6.19 -0.88 1.73
N GLU A 295 -7.37 -0.61 2.26
CA GLU A 295 -8.46 0.10 1.57
C GLU A 295 -7.99 1.40 0.92
N ARG A 296 -7.23 2.22 1.65
CA ARG A 296 -6.68 3.49 1.12
C ARG A 296 -5.72 3.28 -0.05
N LEU A 297 -4.90 2.23 -0.01
CA LEU A 297 -3.98 1.88 -1.09
C LEU A 297 -4.76 1.37 -2.31
N VAL A 298 -5.72 0.47 -2.10
CA VAL A 298 -6.58 -0.09 -3.16
C VAL A 298 -7.37 1.03 -3.84
N ASN A 299 -7.95 1.95 -3.08
CA ASN A 299 -8.69 3.10 -3.60
C ASN A 299 -7.80 4.04 -4.41
N LEU A 300 -6.59 4.35 -3.91
CA LEU A 300 -5.62 5.15 -4.64
C LEU A 300 -5.27 4.51 -5.99
N LEU A 301 -4.93 3.22 -6.00
CA LEU A 301 -4.53 2.50 -7.21
C LEU A 301 -5.68 2.39 -8.21
N ASN A 302 -6.87 2.00 -7.75
CA ASN A 302 -8.08 1.92 -8.58
C ASN A 302 -8.35 3.23 -9.31
N ARG A 303 -8.30 4.35 -8.57
CA ARG A 303 -8.50 5.68 -9.15
C ARG A 303 -7.43 6.00 -10.19
N CYS A 304 -6.15 5.76 -9.89
CA CYS A 304 -5.06 5.99 -10.83
C CYS A 304 -5.23 5.17 -12.13
N PHE A 305 -5.56 3.88 -12.02
CA PHE A 305 -5.81 3.02 -13.19
C PHE A 305 -6.98 3.54 -14.02
N GLN A 306 -8.14 3.78 -13.39
CA GLN A 306 -9.33 4.26 -14.08
C GLN A 306 -9.12 5.59 -14.80
N GLU A 307 -8.46 6.54 -14.16
CA GLU A 307 -8.17 7.86 -14.74
C GLU A 307 -7.24 7.74 -15.95
N ASN A 308 -6.15 6.97 -15.84
CA ASN A 308 -5.19 6.83 -16.94
C ASN A 308 -5.77 6.05 -18.13
N CYS A 309 -6.61 5.03 -17.91
CA CYS A 309 -7.26 4.27 -18.99
C CYS A 309 -8.24 5.12 -19.82
N ARG A 310 -8.80 6.20 -19.26
CA ARG A 310 -9.77 7.07 -19.95
C ARG A 310 -9.12 8.14 -20.83
N LEU A 311 -7.83 8.38 -20.65
CA LEU A 311 -7.12 9.40 -21.43
C LEU A 311 -6.82 8.87 -22.84
N LYS A 312 -6.98 9.75 -23.84
CA LYS A 312 -6.42 9.50 -25.17
C LYS A 312 -4.91 9.63 -25.07
N VAL A 313 -4.21 8.52 -25.26
CA VAL A 313 -2.74 8.51 -25.22
C VAL A 313 -2.22 8.75 -26.64
N SER A 314 -1.50 9.86 -26.83
CA SER A 314 -0.73 10.09 -28.06
C SER A 314 0.47 9.13 -28.09
N PRO A 315 0.91 8.68 -29.28
CA PRO A 315 2.13 7.90 -29.36
C PRO A 315 3.32 8.72 -28.84
N PRO A 316 4.27 8.10 -28.12
CA PRO A 316 5.50 8.76 -27.71
C PRO A 316 6.36 9.11 -28.94
N ASN A 317 7.26 10.08 -28.78
CA ASN A 317 8.25 10.43 -29.79
C ASN A 317 9.20 9.25 -30.02
N GLU A 318 9.35 8.83 -31.28
CA GLU A 318 10.16 7.69 -31.69
C GLU A 318 11.64 7.82 -31.29
N GLU A 319 12.20 9.04 -31.30
CA GLU A 319 13.61 9.26 -30.91
C GLU A 319 13.84 8.98 -29.44
N VAL A 320 12.90 9.37 -28.58
CA VAL A 320 12.98 9.12 -27.12
C VAL A 320 12.81 7.64 -26.83
N VAL A 321 11.89 6.96 -27.51
CA VAL A 321 11.70 5.50 -27.35
C VAL A 321 12.91 4.73 -27.86
N ALA A 322 13.50 5.15 -28.99
CA ALA A 322 14.72 4.55 -29.53
C ALA A 322 15.91 4.72 -28.57
N LEU A 323 16.04 5.90 -27.94
CA LEU A 323 17.05 6.12 -26.91
C LEU A 323 16.87 5.18 -25.71
N LEU A 324 15.65 5.06 -25.19
CA LEU A 324 15.36 4.14 -24.08
C LEU A 324 15.67 2.69 -24.46
N ALA A 325 15.30 2.26 -25.67
CA ALA A 325 15.60 0.92 -26.15
C ALA A 325 17.11 0.65 -26.31
N GLU A 326 17.89 1.63 -26.77
CA GLU A 326 19.36 1.51 -26.85
C GLU A 326 19.99 1.39 -25.46
N VAL A 327 19.49 2.13 -24.46
CA VAL A 327 19.98 2.06 -23.08
C VAL A 327 19.60 0.73 -22.41
N ASP A 328 18.39 0.23 -22.64
CA ASP A 328 17.94 -1.07 -22.16
C ASP A 328 18.78 -2.20 -22.77
N GLU A 329 19.03 -2.15 -24.07
CA GLU A 329 19.88 -3.13 -24.75
C GLU A 329 21.32 -3.06 -24.21
N PHE A 330 21.86 -1.86 -24.00
CA PHE A 330 23.18 -1.68 -23.38
C PHE A 330 23.23 -2.33 -22.00
N ASN A 331 22.24 -2.08 -21.13
CA ASN A 331 22.16 -2.67 -19.80
C ASN A 331 22.11 -4.21 -19.86
N ARG A 332 21.41 -4.77 -20.85
CA ARG A 332 21.27 -6.22 -21.04
C ARG A 332 22.55 -6.91 -21.51
N ILE A 333 23.31 -6.26 -22.38
CA ILE A 333 24.52 -6.84 -22.99
C ILE A 333 25.81 -6.48 -22.24
N TYR A 334 25.72 -5.58 -21.26
CA TYR A 334 26.88 -5.15 -20.49
C TYR A 334 27.49 -6.34 -19.74
N PRO A 335 28.82 -6.58 -19.86
CA PRO A 335 29.45 -7.80 -19.38
C PRO A 335 29.61 -7.88 -17.85
N GLY A 336 29.41 -6.77 -17.13
CA GLY A 336 29.53 -6.66 -15.68
C GLY A 336 28.20 -6.33 -14.97
N ASP A 337 28.26 -6.07 -13.67
CA ASP A 337 27.12 -5.47 -12.97
C ASP A 337 27.19 -3.95 -13.18
N LEU A 338 26.46 -3.48 -14.20
CA LEU A 338 26.46 -2.08 -14.57
C LEU A 338 26.14 -1.16 -13.38
N THR A 339 25.31 -1.61 -12.43
CA THR A 339 24.95 -0.84 -11.24
C THR A 339 26.16 -0.55 -10.34
N LEU A 340 27.03 -1.54 -10.16
CA LEU A 340 28.26 -1.42 -9.37
C LEU A 340 29.34 -0.68 -10.17
N ASP A 341 29.47 -1.01 -11.45
CA ASP A 341 30.48 -0.42 -12.33
C ASP A 341 30.18 1.05 -12.64
N LEU A 342 28.91 1.45 -12.64
CA LEU A 342 28.47 2.84 -12.81
C LEU A 342 29.14 3.80 -11.82
N TYR A 343 29.42 3.35 -10.59
CA TYR A 343 30.12 4.18 -9.60
C TYR A 343 31.54 4.49 -10.04
N ASP A 344 32.30 3.44 -10.41
CA ASP A 344 33.66 3.60 -10.90
C ASP A 344 33.68 4.41 -12.20
N LEU A 345 32.69 4.19 -13.06
CA LEU A 345 32.51 4.90 -14.32
C LEU A 345 32.23 6.39 -14.13
N VAL A 346 31.33 6.76 -13.22
CA VAL A 346 31.08 8.16 -12.85
C VAL A 346 32.35 8.78 -12.30
N ARG A 347 33.06 8.10 -11.38
CA ARG A 347 34.31 8.60 -10.80
C ARG A 347 35.43 8.77 -11.83
N GLU A 348 35.55 7.86 -12.79
CA GLU A 348 36.57 7.92 -13.85
C GLU A 348 36.28 9.02 -14.87
N ASN A 349 35.00 9.20 -15.20
CA ASN A 349 34.56 10.15 -16.22
C ASN A 349 34.37 11.57 -15.67
N CYS A 350 34.06 11.68 -14.38
CA CYS A 350 33.78 12.94 -13.74
C CYS A 350 34.94 13.40 -12.86
N GLN A 351 35.70 14.39 -13.33
CA GLN A 351 36.65 15.09 -12.49
C GLN A 351 35.95 16.22 -11.71
N GLU A 352 36.32 16.39 -10.43
CA GLU A 352 35.94 17.54 -9.60
C GLU A 352 36.70 18.80 -10.05
N VAL A 353 36.26 19.37 -11.17
CA VAL A 353 36.82 20.61 -11.72
C VAL A 353 35.75 21.67 -11.75
N LYS A 354 36.12 22.91 -11.38
CA LYS A 354 35.19 24.05 -11.39
C LYS A 354 34.68 24.32 -12.81
N ALA A 355 33.36 24.32 -12.97
CA ALA A 355 32.73 24.72 -14.22
C ALA A 355 32.94 26.21 -14.51
N LYS A 356 32.94 26.58 -15.81
CA LYS A 356 32.96 27.99 -16.19
C LYS A 356 31.67 28.67 -15.74
N HIS A 357 31.72 29.99 -15.55
CA HIS A 357 30.56 30.72 -15.09
C HIS A 357 29.45 30.72 -16.15
N MET A 358 28.42 29.90 -15.95
CA MET A 358 27.21 29.89 -16.77
C MET A 358 26.03 30.58 -16.11
N GLY A 359 26.04 30.63 -14.77
CA GLY A 359 24.84 30.90 -13.98
C GLY A 359 24.06 32.14 -14.44
N ARG A 360 24.71 33.21 -14.91
CA ARG A 360 23.98 34.40 -15.39
C ARG A 360 23.24 34.21 -16.70
N ASP A 361 23.75 33.38 -17.60
CA ASP A 361 23.24 33.19 -18.95
C ASP A 361 22.21 32.05 -18.99
N THR A 362 22.49 30.90 -18.37
CA THR A 362 21.47 29.86 -18.12
C THR A 362 20.34 30.37 -17.25
N SER A 363 20.59 31.11 -16.16
CA SER A 363 19.50 31.56 -15.27
C SER A 363 18.46 32.40 -15.95
N LYS A 364 18.83 33.20 -16.97
CA LYS A 364 17.85 34.04 -17.68
C LYS A 364 16.96 33.23 -18.61
N ILE A 365 17.54 32.24 -19.29
CA ILE A 365 16.79 31.29 -20.12
C ILE A 365 15.85 30.46 -19.23
N MET A 366 16.37 29.85 -18.17
CA MET A 366 15.59 29.01 -17.24
C MET A 366 14.51 29.80 -16.49
N ALA A 367 14.77 31.07 -16.15
CA ALA A 367 13.75 31.96 -15.58
C ALA A 367 12.57 32.18 -16.53
N GLY A 368 12.83 32.25 -17.84
CA GLY A 368 11.82 32.44 -18.89
C GLY A 368 10.98 31.20 -19.21
N LEU A 369 11.40 30.00 -18.78
CA LEU A 369 10.62 28.78 -18.96
C LEU A 369 9.26 28.88 -18.26
N LYS A 370 8.22 28.48 -18.99
CA LYS A 370 6.85 28.42 -18.50
C LYS A 370 6.71 27.21 -17.59
N GLN A 371 5.83 27.31 -16.59
CA GLN A 371 5.52 26.14 -15.78
C GLN A 371 4.75 25.11 -16.63
N PRO A 372 5.16 23.83 -16.61
CA PRO A 372 4.44 22.75 -17.29
C PRO A 372 3.01 22.66 -16.77
N ARG A 373 2.05 22.47 -17.68
CA ARG A 373 0.65 22.27 -17.31
C ARG A 373 0.40 20.80 -16.97
N GLY A 374 -0.37 20.55 -15.91
CA GLY A 374 -0.79 19.20 -15.54
C GLY A 374 -1.71 18.57 -16.59
N THR A 375 -1.72 17.24 -16.65
CA THR A 375 -2.68 16.49 -17.47
C THR A 375 -4.10 16.75 -16.93
N PRO A 376 -5.07 17.25 -17.73
CA PRO A 376 -6.41 17.55 -17.25
C PRO A 376 -7.07 16.34 -16.59
N GLY A 377 -7.65 16.52 -15.39
CA GLY A 377 -8.37 15.46 -14.68
C GLY A 377 -9.70 15.09 -15.34
N VAL A 378 -10.15 13.86 -15.10
CA VAL A 378 -11.51 13.40 -15.43
C VAL A 378 -12.36 13.57 -14.15
N TRP A 379 -13.30 14.50 -14.14
CA TRP A 379 -14.12 14.79 -12.95
C TRP A 379 -15.07 13.64 -12.63
N TYR A 380 -15.15 13.26 -11.35
CA TYR A 380 -16.16 12.34 -10.81
C TYR A 380 -17.23 13.12 -10.05
N ASP A 381 -18.50 12.80 -10.30
CA ASP A 381 -19.61 13.09 -9.39
C ASP A 381 -19.70 11.96 -8.36
N SER A 382 -19.63 12.32 -7.08
CA SER A 382 -19.98 11.55 -5.87
C SER A 382 -19.19 10.26 -5.55
N GLU A 383 -18.59 10.24 -4.36
CA GLU A 383 -18.04 9.07 -3.70
C GLU A 383 -19.18 8.27 -3.05
N GLN A 384 -19.34 7.00 -3.43
CA GLN A 384 -20.09 6.02 -2.62
C GLN A 384 -19.11 5.36 -1.66
N GLU A 385 -19.43 5.42 -0.37
CA GLU A 385 -18.81 4.59 0.67
C GLU A 385 -19.16 3.12 0.41
N PRO A 386 -18.21 2.18 0.36
CA PRO A 386 -18.52 0.77 0.24
C PRO A 386 -18.91 0.14 1.58
N GLN A 387 -19.74 -0.89 1.47
CA GLN A 387 -20.44 -1.61 2.52
C GLN A 387 -19.58 -2.62 3.30
N ASP A 388 -20.03 -2.82 4.55
CA ASP A 388 -19.82 -3.89 5.53
C ASP A 388 -18.77 -4.98 5.26
N VAL A 389 -17.84 -5.08 6.21
CA VAL A 389 -16.78 -6.09 6.29
C VAL A 389 -17.36 -7.42 6.80
N GLU A 390 -17.14 -8.50 6.05
CA GLU A 390 -17.51 -9.86 6.46
C GLU A 390 -16.46 -10.46 7.42
N TYR A 391 -16.94 -10.96 8.56
CA TYR A 391 -16.12 -11.51 9.64
C TYR A 391 -15.85 -13.01 9.47
N ILE A 392 -14.63 -13.46 9.81
CA ILE A 392 -14.34 -14.89 9.94
C ILE A 392 -14.96 -15.38 11.25
N GLN A 393 -16.06 -16.13 11.17
CA GLN A 393 -16.56 -16.89 12.30
C GLN A 393 -15.81 -18.22 12.43
N PRO A 394 -15.30 -18.59 13.62
CA PRO A 394 -14.85 -19.95 13.86
C PRO A 394 -16.04 -20.90 13.77
N ALA A 395 -16.01 -21.82 12.81
CA ALA A 395 -16.92 -22.97 12.80
C ALA A 395 -16.38 -23.99 13.82
N TYR A 396 -16.99 -24.05 15.01
CA TYR A 396 -16.61 -25.02 16.04
C TYR A 396 -17.85 -25.77 16.54
N ASP A 397 -17.80 -27.11 16.50
CA ASP A 397 -18.91 -28.00 16.84
C ASP A 397 -19.31 -27.96 18.34
N GLY A 398 -18.50 -27.36 19.22
CA GLY A 398 -18.75 -27.31 20.66
C GLY A 398 -19.93 -26.44 21.09
N ILE A 399 -20.31 -25.44 20.30
CA ILE A 399 -21.52 -24.63 20.57
C ILE A 399 -22.77 -25.52 20.46
N LYS A 400 -22.78 -26.45 19.50
CA LYS A 400 -23.85 -27.42 19.34
C LYS A 400 -23.96 -28.35 20.55
N LEU A 401 -22.82 -28.82 21.07
CA LEU A 401 -22.74 -29.65 22.27
C LEU A 401 -23.24 -28.94 23.54
N MET A 402 -22.93 -27.65 23.70
CA MET A 402 -23.45 -26.86 24.82
C MET A 402 -24.98 -26.70 24.75
N ASN A 403 -25.53 -26.50 23.56
CA ASN A 403 -26.98 -26.42 23.37
C ASN A 403 -27.65 -27.76 23.66
N GLU A 404 -27.08 -28.87 23.17
CA GLU A 404 -27.56 -30.23 23.46
C GLU A 404 -27.52 -30.55 24.96
N LEU A 405 -26.48 -30.12 25.68
CA LEU A 405 -26.38 -30.23 27.13
C LEU A 405 -27.46 -29.40 27.85
N GLY A 406 -27.73 -28.18 27.38
CA GLY A 406 -28.83 -27.33 27.86
C GLY A 406 -30.18 -28.05 27.78
N TYR A 407 -30.53 -28.54 26.58
CA TYR A 407 -31.78 -29.27 26.36
C TYR A 407 -31.88 -30.54 27.22
N ALA A 408 -30.77 -31.28 27.37
CA ALA A 408 -30.76 -32.49 28.18
C ALA A 408 -30.98 -32.20 29.69
N ILE A 409 -30.43 -31.10 30.21
CA ILE A 409 -30.65 -30.66 31.59
C ILE A 409 -32.10 -30.18 31.80
N GLU A 410 -32.66 -29.43 30.86
CA GLU A 410 -34.06 -28.99 30.91
C GLU A 410 -35.04 -30.17 30.95
N ALA A 411 -34.77 -31.24 30.21
CA ALA A 411 -35.60 -32.44 30.20
C ALA A 411 -35.72 -33.13 31.58
N HIS A 412 -34.79 -32.86 32.51
CA HIS A 412 -34.76 -33.41 33.87
C HIS A 412 -35.35 -32.46 34.92
N GLN A 413 -36.05 -31.40 34.50
CA GLN A 413 -36.72 -30.48 35.41
C GLN A 413 -37.65 -31.23 36.37
N PRO A 414 -37.55 -30.98 37.70
CA PRO A 414 -38.41 -31.62 38.67
C PRO A 414 -39.88 -31.31 38.35
N LYS A 415 -40.68 -32.34 38.12
CA LYS A 415 -42.13 -32.17 37.97
C LYS A 415 -42.67 -31.70 39.30
N VAL A 416 -43.19 -30.48 39.36
CA VAL A 416 -43.91 -29.97 40.52
C VAL A 416 -45.13 -30.86 40.75
N THR A 417 -44.99 -31.85 41.61
CA THR A 417 -46.12 -32.59 42.16
C THR A 417 -46.61 -31.76 43.33
N VAL A 418 -47.61 -30.92 43.08
CA VAL A 418 -48.41 -30.33 44.15
C VAL A 418 -49.18 -31.49 44.80
N VAL A 419 -48.53 -32.19 45.74
CA VAL A 419 -49.23 -33.09 46.65
C VAL A 419 -49.72 -32.21 47.80
N PRO A 420 -51.03 -32.14 48.07
CA PRO A 420 -51.54 -31.44 49.23
C PRO A 420 -51.18 -32.27 50.47
N VAL A 421 -49.98 -32.06 51.01
CA VAL A 421 -49.59 -32.68 52.26
C VAL A 421 -50.27 -31.91 53.38
N GLY A 422 -51.35 -32.50 53.88
CA GLY A 422 -51.95 -32.16 55.16
C GLY A 422 -50.86 -32.08 56.22
N ARG A 423 -50.92 -31.01 57.00
CA ARG A 423 -49.97 -30.67 58.08
C ARG A 423 -49.68 -31.88 58.98
N MET A 424 -48.39 -32.21 59.15
CA MET A 424 -47.88 -32.69 60.43
C MET A 424 -46.63 -31.89 60.81
N PRO A 425 -46.51 -31.41 62.07
CA PRO A 425 -45.50 -30.46 62.48
C PRO A 425 -44.29 -31.14 63.13
N CYS A 426 -43.08 -30.75 62.73
CA CYS A 426 -41.86 -30.93 63.53
C CYS A 426 -41.12 -29.59 63.52
N GLY A 427 -41.41 -28.73 64.49
CA GLY A 427 -40.70 -27.46 64.66
C GLY A 427 -39.37 -27.68 65.35
N PHE A 428 -38.38 -26.82 65.06
CA PHE A 428 -37.42 -26.26 66.02
C PHE A 428 -36.48 -25.29 65.29
N PHE A 429 -36.98 -24.11 64.88
CA PHE A 429 -36.35 -22.84 65.20
C PHE A 429 -37.46 -21.78 65.25
N LYS A 430 -37.48 -21.06 66.37
CA LYS A 430 -38.52 -20.14 66.84
C LYS A 430 -38.29 -18.73 66.28
N GLY A 431 -39.40 -18.07 65.92
CA GLY A 431 -39.60 -16.60 66.00
C GLY A 431 -38.99 -15.77 64.87
N ILE A 432 -39.59 -14.70 64.34
CA ILE A 432 -40.80 -13.92 64.68
C ILE A 432 -41.31 -13.26 63.35
N PRO A 433 -42.35 -12.40 63.29
CA PRO A 433 -43.64 -12.67 62.66
C PRO A 433 -43.94 -11.89 61.36
N LYS A 434 -44.94 -12.43 60.64
CA LYS A 434 -45.73 -11.93 59.51
C LYS A 434 -45.78 -10.41 59.26
N GLY A 435 -45.55 -10.03 58.00
CA GLY A 435 -46.17 -8.91 57.30
C GLY A 435 -46.80 -9.42 55.99
N GLN A 436 -47.96 -8.88 55.63
CA GLN A 436 -48.97 -9.36 54.68
C GLN A 436 -48.51 -9.88 53.30
N VAL A 437 -49.12 -10.99 52.90
CA VAL A 437 -49.30 -11.43 51.51
C VAL A 437 -50.45 -10.63 50.91
N VAL A 438 -50.23 -10.03 49.74
CA VAL A 438 -51.27 -9.77 48.73
C VAL A 438 -50.70 -10.23 47.38
N GLU A 439 -51.55 -10.97 46.67
CA GLU A 439 -51.31 -11.74 45.46
C GLU A 439 -50.96 -10.91 44.20
N GLU A 440 -50.00 -11.46 43.46
CA GLU A 440 -49.84 -11.67 42.00
C GLU A 440 -50.53 -10.77 40.94
N GLU A 441 -49.63 -10.25 40.07
CA GLU A 441 -49.58 -10.31 38.59
C GLU A 441 -50.42 -9.36 37.69
N PRO A 442 -50.05 -9.14 36.39
CA PRO A 442 -48.91 -9.64 35.60
C PRO A 442 -48.13 -8.61 34.73
N MET A 443 -47.01 -9.11 34.15
CA MET A 443 -46.35 -8.80 32.87
C MET A 443 -46.02 -7.36 32.42
N LEU A 444 -44.76 -7.18 32.00
CA LEU A 444 -44.43 -6.53 30.72
C LEU A 444 -43.10 -7.05 30.18
N GLU A 445 -43.17 -7.55 28.95
CA GLU A 445 -42.11 -7.96 28.03
C GLU A 445 -41.04 -6.89 27.84
N LEU A 446 -39.79 -7.33 27.61
CA LEU A 446 -38.72 -6.64 26.87
C LEU A 446 -37.56 -7.64 26.77
N GLN A 447 -36.92 -7.94 25.65
CA GLN A 447 -37.14 -7.61 24.25
C GLN A 447 -36.26 -8.61 23.47
N ASP A 448 -36.78 -9.12 22.37
CA ASP A 448 -36.04 -9.94 21.42
C ASP A 448 -34.77 -9.22 20.94
N VAL A 449 -33.61 -9.87 21.06
CA VAL A 449 -32.48 -9.61 20.17
C VAL A 449 -32.51 -10.69 19.09
N GLN A 450 -33.18 -10.34 17.99
CA GLN A 450 -33.10 -11.05 16.74
C GLN A 450 -31.67 -10.95 16.18
N GLY A 451 -31.16 -12.10 15.76
CA GLY A 451 -29.95 -12.21 14.98
C GLY A 451 -29.77 -13.66 14.57
N ILE A 452 -30.43 -14.04 13.47
CA ILE A 452 -30.01 -15.00 12.43
C ILE A 452 -31.17 -15.06 11.41
N ASP A 453 -30.89 -14.70 10.17
CA ASP A 453 -31.17 -15.57 9.02
C ASP A 453 -30.41 -15.10 7.77
N LEU A 454 -29.51 -15.99 7.33
CA LEU A 454 -28.85 -16.22 6.03
C LEU A 454 -28.07 -15.10 5.33
#